data_AF-A0A352UMZ0-F1
#
_entry.id   AF-A0A352UMZ0-F1
#
_cell.length_a   1.000
_cell.length_b   1.000
_cell.length_c   1.000
_cell.angle_alpha   90.00
_cell.angle_beta   90.00
_cell.angle_gamma   90.00
#
_symmetry.space_group_name_H-M   'P 1'
#
loop_
_entity.id
_entity.type
_entity.pdbx_description
1 polymer ?
#
loop_
_entity_poly.entity_id
_entity_poly.type
_entity_poly.pdbx_seq_one_letter_code
_entity_poly.pdbx_strand_id
1 'polypeptide(L)'
;LGPKGLMPSPKAGTVTPNLTQAIAEVKAGKIEYRLDKTNIIHCPIGKVSFGMDKLYENYETLITAIIKARPAATKGQYIKSCVTASTMGPGIKINAQKQL
;
A
#
# COMPACT_ATOMS: atom_id res chain seq x y z
N LEU A 1 21.16 1.10 -7.77
CA LEU A 1 20.23 0.83 -6.64
C LEU A 1 19.11 1.86 -6.54
N GLY A 2 19.40 3.17 -6.64
CA GLY A 2 18.39 4.23 -6.70
C GLY A 2 17.31 4.08 -7.80
N PRO A 3 17.67 3.93 -9.09
CA PRO A 3 16.66 3.83 -10.16
C PRO A 3 15.90 2.50 -10.21
N LYS A 4 16.40 1.46 -9.52
CA LYS A 4 15.73 0.14 -9.42
C LYS A 4 14.80 0.04 -8.21
N GLY A 5 14.69 1.08 -7.37
CA GLY A 5 13.82 1.08 -6.18
C GLY A 5 14.26 0.15 -5.04
N LEU A 6 15.32 -0.65 -5.23
CA LEU A 6 15.86 -1.63 -4.28
C LEU A 6 16.84 -1.03 -3.26
N MET A 7 16.90 0.30 -3.13
CA MET A 7 17.80 0.93 -2.19
C MET A 7 17.28 0.71 -0.77
N PRO A 8 18.07 0.08 0.14
CA PRO A 8 17.66 -0.09 1.53
C PRO A 8 17.43 1.28 2.17
N SER A 9 16.28 1.47 2.81
CA SER A 9 15.99 2.69 3.53
C SER A 9 15.60 2.41 4.99
N PRO A 10 15.98 3.28 5.94
CA PRO A 10 15.51 3.18 7.32
C PRO A 10 13.99 3.36 7.43
N LYS A 11 13.40 4.19 6.55
CA LYS A 11 11.95 4.43 6.48
C LYS A 11 11.16 3.18 6.07
N ALA A 12 11.78 2.34 5.22
CA ALA A 12 11.30 1.03 4.84
C ALA A 12 11.42 -0.03 5.95
N GLY A 13 12.18 0.24 7.01
CA GLY A 13 12.53 -0.78 8.01
C GLY A 13 13.50 -1.84 7.47
N THR A 14 14.03 -1.67 6.26
CA THR A 14 15.05 -2.55 5.65
C THR A 14 16.47 -2.32 6.20
N VAL A 15 16.67 -1.22 6.94
CA VAL A 15 17.91 -0.92 7.66
C VAL A 15 17.59 -0.91 9.14
N THR A 16 17.65 -2.08 9.76
CA THR A 16 17.37 -2.28 11.19
C THR A 16 18.43 -3.20 11.81
N PRO A 17 18.75 -3.03 13.10
CA PRO A 17 19.64 -3.94 13.82
C PRO A 17 19.05 -5.36 13.96
N ASN A 18 17.73 -5.51 13.86
CA ASN A 18 17.03 -6.79 13.98
C ASN A 18 16.81 -7.47 12.61
N LEU A 19 17.86 -8.11 12.08
CA LEU A 19 17.86 -8.77 10.77
C LEU A 19 16.86 -9.93 10.65
N THR A 20 16.70 -10.76 11.68
CA THR A 20 15.86 -11.97 11.64
C THR A 20 14.39 -11.64 11.49
N GLN A 21 13.91 -10.64 12.23
CA GLN A 21 12.54 -10.14 12.15
C GLN A 21 12.25 -9.48 10.80
N ALA A 22 13.16 -8.63 10.32
CA ALA A 22 13.02 -7.97 9.02
C ALA A 22 12.94 -8.99 7.87
N ILE A 23 13.74 -10.06 7.91
CA ILE A 23 13.69 -11.13 6.90
C ILE A 23 12.35 -11.90 6.97
N ALA A 24 11.86 -12.20 8.17
CA ALA A 24 10.58 -12.88 8.35
C ALA A 24 9.41 -12.03 7.82
N GLU A 25 9.39 -10.74 8.13
CA GLU A 25 8.36 -9.80 7.67
C GLU A 25 8.37 -9.60 6.15
N VAL A 26 9.55 -9.47 5.55
CA VAL A 26 9.68 -9.34 4.09
C VAL A 26 9.22 -10.63 3.39
N LYS A 27 9.57 -11.79 3.94
CA LYS A 27 9.07 -13.09 3.42
C LYS A 27 7.56 -13.27 3.59
N ALA A 28 6.98 -12.70 4.65
CA ALA A 28 5.54 -12.70 4.88
C ALA A 28 4.78 -11.79 3.89
N GLY A 29 5.49 -11.07 3.01
CA GLY A 29 4.87 -10.26 1.96
C GLY A 29 4.61 -8.82 2.38
N LYS A 30 5.43 -8.25 3.28
CA LYS A 30 5.37 -6.82 3.61
C LYS A 30 5.56 -5.98 2.34
N ILE A 31 4.54 -5.19 2.00
CA ILE A 31 4.58 -4.27 0.86
C ILE A 31 4.79 -2.86 1.38
N GLU A 32 5.76 -2.16 0.78
CA GLU A 32 5.97 -0.75 1.01
C GLU A 32 5.11 0.09 0.07
N TYR A 33 4.30 0.97 0.63
CA TYR A 33 3.63 2.02 -0.12
C TYR A 33 4.46 3.31 -0.03
N ARG A 34 4.74 3.90 -1.20
CA ARG A 34 5.41 5.20 -1.32
C ARG A 34 4.51 6.16 -2.08
N LEU A 35 4.58 7.43 -1.70
CA LEU A 35 3.95 8.52 -2.44
C LEU A 35 4.79 8.85 -3.68
N ASP A 36 4.15 8.91 -4.83
CA ASP A 36 4.74 9.50 -6.02
C ASP A 36 4.76 11.05 -5.93
N LYS A 37 5.46 11.73 -6.83
CA LYS A 37 5.49 13.20 -6.97
C LYS A 37 4.09 13.80 -7.14
N THR A 38 3.15 13.01 -7.68
CA THR A 38 1.73 13.36 -7.84
C THR A 38 0.89 13.14 -6.58
N ASN A 39 1.50 12.72 -5.46
CA ASN A 39 0.84 12.35 -4.20
C ASN A 39 -0.17 11.19 -4.32
N ILE A 40 0.07 10.29 -5.27
CA ILE A 40 -0.70 9.07 -5.45
C ILE A 40 0.06 7.90 -4.80
N ILE A 41 -0.69 7.02 -4.13
CA ILE A 41 -0.17 5.77 -3.59
C ILE A 41 -0.52 4.65 -4.57
N HIS A 42 0.51 3.95 -5.07
CA HIS A 42 0.34 2.76 -5.88
C HIS A 42 0.74 1.54 -5.06
N CYS A 43 -0.19 0.62 -4.81
CA CYS A 43 0.08 -0.61 -4.09
C CYS A 43 -0.62 -1.81 -4.74
N PRO A 44 0.11 -2.90 -5.03
CA PRO A 44 -0.50 -4.14 -5.49
C PRO A 44 -1.17 -4.87 -4.31
N ILE A 45 -2.47 -5.11 -4.38
CA ILE A 45 -3.23 -5.84 -3.34
C ILE A 45 -3.18 -7.36 -3.50
N GLY A 46 -2.73 -7.87 -4.67
CA GLY A 46 -2.62 -9.29 -4.93
C GLY A 46 -2.76 -9.66 -6.41
N LYS A 47 -3.01 -10.94 -6.66
CA LYS A 47 -3.33 -11.49 -7.99
C LYS A 47 -4.78 -11.98 -8.02
N VAL A 48 -5.37 -12.05 -9.22
CA VAL A 48 -6.72 -12.58 -9.44
C VAL A 48 -6.86 -14.02 -8.90
N SER A 49 -5.77 -14.79 -8.91
CA SER A 49 -5.72 -16.17 -8.42
C SER A 49 -5.87 -16.32 -6.90
N PHE A 50 -5.94 -15.24 -6.11
CA PHE A 50 -6.06 -15.31 -4.65
C PHE A 50 -7.51 -15.50 -4.17
N GLY A 51 -8.50 -15.34 -5.06
CA GLY A 51 -9.92 -15.40 -4.70
C GLY A 51 -10.44 -14.08 -4.12
N MET A 52 -11.76 -13.94 -4.04
CA MET A 52 -12.41 -12.67 -3.66
C MET A 52 -12.14 -12.28 -2.21
N ASP A 53 -12.25 -13.23 -1.27
CA ASP A 53 -12.18 -12.94 0.16
C ASP A 53 -10.81 -12.41 0.57
N LYS A 54 -9.73 -13.04 0.07
CA LYS A 54 -8.35 -12.62 0.36
C LYS A 54 -8.02 -11.25 -0.26
N LEU A 55 -8.58 -10.95 -1.44
CA LEU A 55 -8.40 -9.64 -2.07
C LEU A 55 -9.13 -8.54 -1.28
N TYR A 56 -10.30 -8.86 -0.74
CA TYR A 56 -11.06 -7.94 0.11
C TYR A 56 -10.32 -7.66 1.43
N GLU A 57 -9.81 -8.70 2.10
CA GLU A 57 -9.03 -8.55 3.35
C GLU A 57 -7.75 -7.74 3.13
N ASN A 58 -7.02 -7.99 2.03
CA ASN A 58 -5.84 -7.20 1.66
C ASN A 58 -6.18 -5.74 1.36
N TYR A 59 -7.36 -5.49 0.79
CA TYR A 59 -7.82 -4.14 0.52
C TYR A 59 -8.18 -3.40 1.82
N GLU A 60 -8.93 -4.05 2.72
CA GLU A 60 -9.35 -3.48 4.00
C GLU A 60 -8.15 -3.15 4.90
N THR A 61 -7.18 -4.06 4.99
CA THR A 61 -5.94 -3.85 5.75
C THR A 61 -5.14 -2.66 5.21
N LEU A 62 -5.06 -2.51 3.88
CA LEU A 62 -4.38 -1.39 3.24
C LEU A 62 -5.07 -0.05 3.54
N ILE A 63 -6.39 0.03 3.36
CA ILE A 63 -7.16 1.26 3.63
C ILE A 63 -7.05 1.66 5.11
N THR A 64 -7.16 0.69 6.01
CA THR A 64 -7.02 0.92 7.45
C THR A 64 -5.63 1.45 7.81
N ALA A 65 -4.57 0.90 7.20
CA ALA A 65 -3.20 1.38 7.39
C ALA A 65 -3.02 2.81 6.86
N ILE A 66 -3.61 3.14 5.70
CA ILE A 66 -3.58 4.49 5.14
C ILE A 66 -4.27 5.49 6.07
N ILE A 67 -5.46 5.16 6.59
CA ILE A 67 -6.20 6.03 7.52
C ILE A 67 -5.39 6.28 8.79
N LYS A 68 -4.74 5.25 9.34
CA LYS A 68 -3.86 5.39 10.51
C LYS A 68 -2.62 6.22 10.22
N ALA A 69 -2.11 6.19 8.99
CA ALA A 69 -0.98 7.00 8.55
C ALA A 69 -1.34 8.46 8.26
N ARG A 70 -2.61 8.87 8.44
CA ARG A 70 -3.06 10.26 8.24
C ARG A 70 -2.28 11.23 9.14
N PRO A 71 -1.55 12.21 8.57
CA PRO A 71 -0.92 13.25 9.37
C PRO A 71 -1.96 14.15 10.05
N ALA A 72 -1.72 14.50 11.32
CA ALA A 72 -2.61 15.37 12.11
C ALA A 72 -2.85 16.76 11.49
N ALA A 73 -1.91 17.24 10.67
CA ALA A 73 -2.01 18.52 9.97
C ALA A 73 -2.96 18.50 8.76
N THR A 74 -3.51 17.35 8.37
CA THR A 74 -4.29 17.23 7.14
C THR A 74 -5.72 17.72 7.31
N LYS A 75 -6.03 18.87 6.71
CA LYS A 75 -7.38 19.46 6.67
C LYS A 75 -8.17 18.92 5.47
N GLY A 76 -9.43 18.54 5.68
CA GLY A 76 -10.33 18.05 4.64
C GLY A 76 -10.31 16.52 4.44
N GLN A 77 -10.85 16.07 3.30
CA GLN A 77 -10.96 14.65 2.97
C GLN A 77 -9.59 14.07 2.60
N TYR A 78 -9.14 13.07 3.36
CA TYR A 78 -7.82 12.47 3.19
C TYR A 78 -7.72 11.58 1.93
N ILE A 79 -8.78 10.82 1.62
CA ILE A 79 -8.87 9.98 0.43
C ILE A 79 -9.83 10.63 -0.57
N LYS A 80 -9.31 11.16 -1.67
CA LYS A 80 -10.12 11.83 -2.71
C LYS A 80 -10.77 10.85 -3.68
N SER A 81 -10.02 9.84 -4.12
CA SER A 81 -10.50 8.84 -5.07
C SER A 81 -9.75 7.53 -4.85
N CYS A 82 -10.46 6.41 -4.94
CA CYS A 82 -9.88 5.08 -4.97
C CYS A 82 -10.19 4.44 -6.32
N VAL A 83 -9.16 3.89 -6.98
CA VAL A 83 -9.30 3.21 -8.27
C VAL A 83 -8.58 1.88 -8.17
N THR A 84 -9.29 0.80 -8.49
CA THR A 84 -8.68 -0.53 -8.65
C THR A 84 -8.60 -0.86 -10.13
N ALA A 85 -7.44 -1.35 -10.55
CA ALA A 85 -7.20 -1.76 -11.91
C ALA A 85 -6.39 -3.06 -11.90
N SER A 86 -6.62 -3.91 -12.89
CA SER A 86 -5.69 -4.99 -13.21
C SER A 86 -4.51 -4.45 -14.02
N THR A 87 -3.42 -5.22 -14.14
CA THR A 87 -2.18 -4.77 -14.79
C THR A 87 -2.39 -4.26 -16.22
N MET A 88 -3.34 -4.82 -16.95
CA MET A 88 -3.63 -4.46 -18.34
C MET A 88 -5.13 -4.18 -18.57
N GLY A 89 -5.89 -3.85 -17.52
CA GLY A 89 -7.34 -3.64 -17.61
C GLY A 89 -7.78 -2.22 -17.29
N PRO A 90 -9.04 -1.88 -17.61
CA PRO A 90 -9.60 -0.58 -17.25
C PRO A 90 -9.68 -0.42 -15.73
N GLY A 91 -9.44 0.81 -15.25
CA GLY A 91 -9.58 1.14 -13.84
C GLY A 91 -11.04 1.38 -13.45
N ILE A 92 -11.49 0.71 -12.40
CA ILE A 92 -12.83 0.87 -11.83
C ILE A 92 -12.71 1.78 -10.62
N LYS A 93 -13.45 2.89 -10.63
CA LYS A 93 -13.53 3.82 -9.50
C LYS A 93 -14.38 3.18 -8.40
N ILE A 94 -13.79 3.03 -7.22
CA ILE A 94 -14.47 2.57 -6.02
C ILE A 94 -14.83 3.78 -5.16
N ASN A 95 -16.01 3.73 -4.53
CA ASN A 95 -16.42 4.76 -3.61
C ASN A 95 -15.53 4.74 -2.34
N ALA A 96 -14.74 5.81 -2.17
CA ALA A 96 -13.84 5.97 -1.04
C ALA A 96 -14.56 6.28 0.29
N GLN A 97 -15.82 6.75 0.26
CA GLN A 97 -16.59 7.10 1.47
C GLN A 97 -17.34 5.90 2.09
N LYS A 98 -17.63 4.86 1.31
CA LYS A 98 -18.39 3.68 1.78
C LYS A 98 -17.51 2.61 2.45
N GLN A 99 -16.21 2.87 2.51
CA GLN A 99 -15.15 1.97 3.00
C GLN A 99 -14.50 2.53 4.29
N LEU A 100 -15.03 3.63 4.82
CA LEU A 100 -14.76 4.21 6.13
C LEU A 100 -15.89 3.80 7.08
#